data_AF-A0A9P0BBP8-F1
#
_entry.id   AF-A0A9P0BBP8-F1
#
_cell.length_a   1.000
_cell.length_b   1.000
_cell.length_c   1.000
_cell.angle_alpha   90.00
_cell.angle_beta   90.00
_cell.angle_gamma   90.00
#
_symmetry.space_group_name_H-M   'P 1'
#
loop_
_entity.id
_entity.type
_entity.pdbx_description
1 polymer ?
#
loop_
_entity_poly.entity_id
_entity_poly.type
_entity_poly.pdbx_seq_one_letter_code
_entity_poly.pdbx_strand_id
1 'polypeptide(L)'
;MDFLIVEEKIEMILIYGEEGRNLDDAVNIYAQRFPDKIRSGTSFHRTVKQFNTNGSVQPKKRVRRATVTGGNDEINLLAATAANPHASTRELSRDLGISQSSVSRILKRNK
;
A
#
# COMPACT_ATOMS: atom_id res chain seq x y z
N MET A 1 -1.21 -10.47 -16.31
CA MET A 1 -2.30 -10.07 -15.40
C MET A 1 -2.72 -8.68 -15.83
N ASP A 2 -3.87 -8.55 -16.47
CA ASP A 2 -4.38 -7.24 -16.85
C ASP A 2 -4.78 -6.46 -15.61
N PHE A 3 -4.15 -5.31 -15.42
CA PHE A 3 -4.50 -4.42 -14.34
C PHE A 3 -5.82 -3.74 -14.69
N LEU A 4 -6.82 -3.88 -13.82
CA LEU A 4 -8.04 -3.07 -13.89
C LEU A 4 -7.67 -1.59 -13.70
N ILE A 5 -7.99 -0.76 -14.69
CA ILE A 5 -7.87 0.70 -14.55
C ILE A 5 -8.96 1.22 -13.61
N VAL A 6 -8.77 2.43 -13.08
CA VAL A 6 -9.67 2.98 -12.05
C VAL A 6 -11.07 3.18 -12.62
N GLU A 7 -11.16 3.61 -13.87
CA GLU A 7 -12.40 3.83 -14.62
C GLU A 7 -13.23 2.55 -14.72
N GLU A 8 -12.60 1.42 -15.06
CA GLU A 8 -13.31 0.14 -15.11
C GLU A 8 -13.89 -0.26 -13.76
N LYS A 9 -13.16 -0.01 -12.66
CA LYS A 9 -13.65 -0.32 -11.31
C LYS A 9 -14.82 0.57 -10.90
N ILE A 10 -14.82 1.83 -11.35
CA ILE A 10 -15.94 2.75 -11.13
C ILE A 10 -17.17 2.18 -11.84
N GLU A 11 -17.05 1.83 -13.12
CA GLU A 11 -18.15 1.23 -13.89
C GLU A 11 -18.69 -0.05 -13.22
N MET A 12 -17.80 -0.94 -12.76
CA MET A 12 -18.20 -2.14 -12.02
C MET A 12 -19.05 -1.81 -10.78
N ILE A 13 -18.71 -0.76 -10.03
CA ILE A 13 -19.46 -0.37 -8.83
C ILE A 13 -20.79 0.29 -9.18
N LEU A 14 -20.82 1.12 -10.23
CA LEU A 14 -22.05 1.76 -10.69
C LEU A 14 -23.06 0.70 -11.13
N ILE A 15 -22.65 -0.25 -11.98
CA ILE A 15 -23.51 -1.36 -12.41
C ILE A 15 -23.94 -2.21 -11.21
N TYR A 16 -23.04 -2.51 -10.27
CA TYR A 16 -23.42 -3.21 -9.04
C TYR A 16 -24.51 -2.47 -8.24
N GLY A 17 -24.45 -1.14 -8.21
CA GLY A 17 -25.50 -0.32 -7.59
C GLY A 17 -26.82 -0.35 -8.37
N GLU A 18 -26.75 -0.27 -9.69
CA GLU A 18 -27.91 -0.33 -10.61
C GLU A 18 -28.65 -1.66 -10.49
N GLU A 19 -27.93 -2.79 -10.43
CA GLU A 19 -28.47 -4.14 -10.29
C GLU A 19 -28.89 -4.48 -8.84
N GLY A 20 -29.23 -3.46 -8.04
CA GLY A 20 -29.74 -3.66 -6.68
C GLY A 20 -28.76 -4.35 -5.74
N ARG A 21 -27.44 -4.22 -5.99
CA ARG A 21 -26.37 -4.92 -5.28
C ARG A 21 -26.38 -6.43 -5.48
N ASN A 22 -26.94 -6.92 -6.58
CA ASN A 22 -26.76 -8.29 -7.03
C ASN A 22 -25.45 -8.40 -7.83
N LEU A 23 -24.53 -9.23 -7.34
CA LEU A 23 -23.21 -9.41 -7.95
C LEU A 23 -23.27 -10.20 -9.26
N ASP A 24 -24.13 -11.21 -9.33
CA ASP A 24 -24.21 -12.08 -10.51
C ASP A 24 -24.83 -11.34 -11.69
N ASP A 25 -25.92 -10.61 -11.44
CA ASP A 25 -26.56 -9.74 -12.44
C ASP A 25 -25.60 -8.65 -12.91
N ALA A 26 -24.89 -8.00 -11.98
CA ALA A 26 -23.91 -6.97 -12.32
C ALA A 26 -22.75 -7.47 -13.18
N VAL A 27 -22.25 -8.69 -12.93
CA VAL A 27 -21.21 -9.31 -13.76
C VAL A 27 -21.73 -9.58 -15.17
N ASN A 28 -22.95 -10.11 -15.29
CA ASN A 28 -23.58 -10.37 -16.59
C ASN A 28 -23.80 -9.08 -17.38
N ILE A 29 -24.35 -8.04 -16.74
CA ILE A 29 -24.57 -6.74 -17.36
C ILE A 29 -23.25 -6.06 -17.75
N TYR A 30 -22.21 -6.15 -16.92
CA TYR A 30 -20.89 -5.62 -17.27
C TYR A 30 -20.31 -6.30 -18.51
N ALA A 31 -20.40 -7.64 -18.61
CA ALA A 31 -19.94 -8.38 -19.78
C ALA A 31 -20.72 -8.03 -21.06
N GLN A 32 -22.02 -7.75 -20.94
CA GLN A 32 -22.85 -7.30 -22.05
C GLN A 32 -22.50 -5.87 -22.50
N ARG A 33 -22.29 -4.94 -21.57
CA ARG A 33 -21.93 -3.54 -21.87
C ARG A 33 -20.51 -3.40 -22.42
N PHE A 34 -19.57 -4.25 -21.98
CA PHE A 34 -18.16 -4.16 -22.33
C PHE A 34 -17.60 -5.51 -22.84
N PRO A 35 -18.02 -5.99 -24.02
CA PRO A 35 -17.60 -7.30 -24.54
C PRO A 35 -16.08 -7.39 -24.78
N ASP A 36 -15.43 -6.27 -25.10
CA ASP A 36 -13.98 -6.22 -25.33
C ASP A 36 -13.16 -6.22 -24.02
N LYS A 37 -13.80 -5.97 -22.88
CA LYS A 37 -13.14 -5.87 -21.56
C LYS A 37 -13.48 -7.08 -20.71
N ILE A 38 -13.01 -8.25 -21.13
CA ILE A 38 -13.29 -9.51 -20.42
C ILE A 38 -12.65 -9.47 -19.04
N ARG A 39 -13.50 -9.47 -18.00
CA ARG A 39 -13.09 -9.53 -16.59
C ARG A 39 -13.70 -10.75 -15.92
N SER A 40 -12.94 -11.42 -15.06
CA SER A 40 -13.48 -12.54 -14.28
C SER A 40 -14.42 -12.04 -13.18
N GLY A 41 -15.47 -12.81 -12.88
CA GLY A 41 -16.37 -12.53 -11.75
C GLY A 41 -15.61 -12.41 -10.41
N THR A 42 -14.53 -13.18 -10.22
CA THR A 42 -13.64 -13.05 -9.07
C THR A 42 -13.00 -11.67 -8.96
N SER A 43 -12.61 -11.07 -10.09
CA SER A 43 -12.07 -9.70 -10.12
C SER A 43 -13.13 -8.68 -9.72
N PHE A 44 -14.35 -8.84 -10.24
CA PHE A 44 -15.50 -8.02 -9.90
C PHE A 44 -15.83 -8.06 -8.41
N HIS A 45 -15.98 -9.26 -7.86
CA HIS A 45 -16.22 -9.47 -6.44
C HIS A 45 -15.12 -8.83 -5.56
N ARG A 46 -13.84 -8.97 -5.95
CA ARG A 46 -12.73 -8.32 -5.23
C ARG A 46 -12.84 -6.80 -5.24
N THR A 47 -13.20 -6.20 -6.38
CA THR A 47 -13.42 -4.75 -6.51
C THR A 47 -14.55 -4.27 -5.60
N VAL A 48 -15.71 -4.93 -5.65
CA VAL A 48 -16.86 -4.59 -4.80
C VAL A 48 -16.51 -4.74 -3.31
N LYS A 49 -15.88 -5.85 -2.93
CA LYS A 49 -15.43 -6.07 -1.55
C LYS A 49 -14.45 -5.00 -1.09
N GLN A 50 -13.46 -4.65 -1.92
CA GLN A 50 -12.49 -3.60 -1.61
C GLN A 50 -13.18 -2.25 -1.43
N PHE A 51 -14.13 -1.91 -2.31
CA PHE A 51 -14.89 -0.67 -2.24
C PHE A 51 -15.73 -0.60 -0.97
N ASN A 52 -16.49 -1.65 -0.64
CA ASN A 52 -17.28 -1.68 0.58
C ASN A 52 -16.42 -1.60 1.85
N THR A 53 -15.20 -2.12 1.83
CA THR A 53 -14.28 -2.09 2.99
C THR A 53 -13.58 -0.73 3.15
N ASN A 54 -13.11 -0.14 2.05
CA ASN A 54 -12.21 1.02 2.09
C ASN A 54 -12.87 2.32 1.61
N GLY A 55 -14.07 2.27 1.02
CA GLY A 55 -14.73 3.39 0.37
C GLY A 55 -14.04 3.89 -0.91
N SER A 56 -13.13 3.10 -1.50
CA SER A 56 -12.32 3.55 -2.64
C SER A 56 -11.95 2.44 -3.62
N VAL A 57 -11.98 2.77 -4.90
CA VAL A 57 -11.49 1.96 -6.04
C VAL A 57 -10.00 2.13 -6.31
N GLN A 58 -9.38 3.16 -5.72
CA GLN A 58 -7.99 3.47 -5.96
C GLN A 58 -7.11 2.28 -5.56
N PRO A 59 -6.04 1.99 -6.32
CA PRO A 59 -5.11 0.94 -5.95
C PRO A 59 -4.52 1.27 -4.58
N LYS A 60 -4.60 0.30 -3.66
CA LYS A 60 -4.00 0.46 -2.34
C LYS A 60 -2.50 0.63 -2.50
N LYS A 61 -1.96 1.76 -2.03
CA LYS A 61 -0.52 1.96 -1.96
C LYS A 61 0.06 0.82 -1.12
N ARG A 62 1.00 0.04 -1.70
CA ARG A 62 1.69 -1.00 -0.95
C ARG A 62 2.49 -0.33 0.16
N VAL A 63 2.00 -0.43 1.39
CA VAL A 63 2.77 -0.03 2.57
C VAL A 63 3.81 -1.12 2.78
N ARG A 64 5.06 -0.81 2.47
CA ARG A 64 6.18 -1.68 2.88
C ARG A 64 6.29 -1.56 4.40
N ARG A 65 6.43 -2.70 5.09
CA ARG A 65 6.73 -2.70 6.52
C ARG A 65 7.99 -1.87 6.73
N ALA A 66 7.95 -0.95 7.70
CA ALA A 66 9.14 -0.21 8.09
C ALA A 66 10.21 -1.22 8.51
N THR A 67 11.37 -1.16 7.85
CA THR A 67 12.60 -1.78 8.31
C THR A 67 13.12 -1.05 9.56
N VAL A 68 14.25 -1.48 10.12
CA VAL A 68 14.97 -0.86 11.27
C VAL A 68 14.97 0.69 11.24
N THR A 69 14.91 1.28 10.05
CA THR A 69 14.81 2.71 9.74
C THR A 69 13.42 3.36 9.90
N GLY A 70 12.60 2.94 10.86
CA GLY A 70 11.24 3.47 11.02
C GLY A 70 10.53 3.09 12.33
N GLY A 71 11.28 2.59 13.32
CA GLY A 71 10.76 2.17 14.61
C GLY A 71 11.58 2.73 15.77
N ASN A 72 11.52 2.09 16.94
CA ASN A 72 12.23 2.52 18.15
C ASN A 72 13.74 2.69 17.93
N ASP A 73 14.33 1.88 17.04
CA ASP A 73 15.75 1.95 16.68
C ASP A 73 16.15 3.30 16.04
N GLU A 74 15.25 3.90 15.24
CA GLU A 74 15.47 5.22 14.66
C GLU A 74 15.40 6.30 15.75
N ILE A 75 14.44 6.21 16.68
CA ILE A 75 14.32 7.14 17.81
C ILE A 75 15.58 7.08 18.69
N ASN A 76 16.01 5.87 19.05
CA ASN A 76 17.20 5.65 19.88
C ASN A 76 18.47 6.17 19.21
N LEU A 77 18.61 5.96 17.89
CA LEU A 77 19.74 6.48 17.12
C LEU A 77 19.76 8.02 17.08
N LEU A 78 18.61 8.65 16.85
CA LEU A 78 18.51 10.11 16.84
C LEU A 78 18.81 10.71 18.22
N ALA A 79 18.32 10.07 19.30
CA ALA A 79 18.63 10.48 20.66
C ALA A 79 20.13 10.35 20.98
N ALA A 80 20.76 9.23 20.62
CA ALA A 80 22.20 9.02 20.82
C ALA A 80 23.04 10.02 20.02
N THR A 81 22.62 10.34 18.79
CA THR A 81 23.30 11.33 17.94
C THR A 81 23.14 12.75 18.49
N ALA A 82 21.97 13.08 19.07
CA ALA A 82 21.76 14.37 19.71
C ALA A 82 22.58 14.53 21.01
N ALA A 83 22.75 13.45 21.78
CA ALA A 83 23.57 13.44 22.98
C ALA A 83 25.08 13.55 22.67
N ASN A 84 25.53 12.96 21.56
CA ASN A 84 26.91 13.08 21.10
C ASN A 84 26.98 13.22 19.56
N PRO A 85 26.98 14.46 19.02
CA PRO A 85 27.03 14.72 17.58
C PRO A 85 28.32 14.27 16.89
N HIS A 86 29.39 14.03 17.65
CA HIS A 86 30.68 13.61 17.12
C HIS A 86 30.85 12.08 17.10
N ALA A 87 29.87 11.33 17.64
CA ALA A 87 29.89 9.87 17.63
C ALA A 87 29.97 9.32 16.20
N SER A 88 30.85 8.34 15.99
CA SER A 88 31.01 7.77 14.65
C SER A 88 29.84 6.83 14.31
N THR A 89 29.51 6.70 13.02
CA THR A 89 28.46 5.74 12.60
C THR A 89 28.78 4.29 12.95
N ARG A 90 30.07 3.94 13.12
CA ARG A 90 30.50 2.60 13.58
C ARG A 90 30.24 2.38 15.06
N GLU A 91 30.45 3.41 15.86
CA GLU A 91 30.20 3.40 17.30
C GLU A 91 28.70 3.25 17.57
N LEU A 92 27.88 4.13 17.00
CA LEU A 92 26.41 4.06 17.09
C LEU A 92 25.84 2.72 16.59
N SER A 93 26.46 2.13 15.58
CA SER A 93 26.08 0.81 15.06
C SER A 93 26.32 -0.31 16.08
N ARG A 94 27.44 -0.27 16.80
CA ARG A 94 27.77 -1.26 17.84
C ARG A 94 26.88 -1.09 19.07
N ASP A 95 26.71 0.15 19.51
CA ASP A 95 25.97 0.46 20.73
C ASP A 95 24.49 0.13 20.62
N LEU A 96 23.91 0.33 19.43
CA LEU A 96 22.48 0.10 19.18
C LEU A 96 22.18 -1.25 18.50
N GLY A 97 23.22 -2.02 18.14
CA GLY A 97 23.04 -3.31 17.43
C GLY A 97 22.44 -3.17 16.03
N ILE A 98 22.51 -1.98 15.42
CA ILE A 98 21.95 -1.67 14.10
C ILE A 98 23.07 -1.73 13.05
N SER A 99 22.80 -2.24 11.84
CA SER A 99 23.82 -2.21 10.78
C SER A 99 24.29 -0.78 10.48
N GLN A 100 25.59 -0.58 10.24
CA GLN A 100 26.14 0.73 9.90
C GLN A 100 25.42 1.36 8.68
N SER A 101 25.02 0.54 7.70
CA SER A 101 24.27 1.01 6.53
C SER A 101 22.89 1.58 6.89
N SER A 102 22.21 1.01 7.90
CA SER A 102 20.93 1.51 8.40
C SER A 102 21.12 2.80 9.18
N VAL A 103 22.17 2.89 10.02
CA VAL A 103 22.56 4.13 10.72
C VAL A 103 22.75 5.27 9.72
N SER A 104 23.57 5.07 8.68
CA SER A 104 23.79 6.09 7.66
C SER A 104 22.52 6.50 6.91
N ARG A 105 21.61 5.55 6.61
CA ARG A 105 20.33 5.86 5.95
C ARG A 105 19.42 6.70 6.85
N ILE A 106 19.33 6.35 8.14
CA ILE A 106 18.51 7.08 9.11
C ILE A 106 19.04 8.51 9.29
N LEU A 107 20.34 8.66 9.52
CA LEU A 107 20.96 9.98 9.68
C LEU A 107 20.80 10.86 8.43
N LYS A 108 20.90 10.28 7.22
CA LYS A 108 20.69 11.02 5.97
C LYS A 108 19.24 11.46 5.77
N ARG A 109 18.27 10.67 6.25
CA ARG A 109 16.83 10.97 6.12
C ARG A 109 16.38 12.08 7.07
N ASN A 110 17.02 12.19 8.22
CA ASN A 110 16.68 13.13 9.30
C ASN A 110 17.69 14.30 9.40
N LYS A 111 18.40 14.60 8.32
CA LYS A 111 19.30 15.75 8.22
C LYS A 111 18.53 17.02 7.89
#